data_AF-A0A444R2V8-F1
#
_entry.id   AF-A0A444R2V8-F1
#
_cell.length_a   1.000
_cell.length_b   1.000
_cell.length_c   1.000
_cell.angle_alpha   90.00
_cell.angle_beta   90.00
_cell.angle_gamma   90.00
#
_symmetry.space_group_name_H-M   'P 1'
#
loop_
_entity.id
_entity.type
_entity.pdbx_description
1 polymer ?
#
loop_
_entity_poly.entity_id
_entity_poly.type
_entity_poly.pdbx_seq_one_letter_code
_entity_poly.pdbx_strand_id
1 'polypeptide(L)'
;MSVSNNGNGAPIPAHIADKLRGREFKTFDEFREALWLEVSKDSVLLAQFIKSNQNNVSQGYSPYVPEEGYYYGPNEIVKKFQIHHVVAIEHGGGVYDIDNFRIVTPRLHDEIHYRR
;
A
#
# COMPACT_ATOMS: atom_id res chain seq x y z
N MET A 1 -2.52 7.72 7.89
CA MET A 1 -1.95 7.64 6.52
C MET A 1 -2.99 8.20 5.58
N SER A 2 -2.71 9.31 4.88
CA SER A 2 -3.69 9.94 3.99
C SER A 2 -3.36 9.60 2.54
N VAL A 3 -4.18 8.76 1.91
CA VAL A 3 -4.03 8.37 0.51
C VAL A 3 -5.10 9.11 -0.30
N SER A 4 -4.71 9.71 -1.43
CA SER A 4 -5.63 10.36 -2.36
C SER A 4 -5.56 9.70 -3.74
N ASN A 5 -6.50 10.04 -4.62
CA ASN A 5 -6.49 9.60 -6.02
C ASN A 5 -5.55 10.41 -6.92
N ASN A 6 -4.77 11.35 -6.35
CA ASN A 6 -3.87 12.23 -7.08
C ASN A 6 -2.45 12.20 -6.47
N GLY A 7 -1.47 12.78 -7.19
CA GLY A 7 -0.10 12.92 -6.71
C GLY A 7 0.70 11.63 -6.81
N ASN A 8 1.47 11.30 -5.77
CA ASN A 8 2.43 10.18 -5.78
C ASN A 8 2.13 9.12 -4.69
N GLY A 9 0.91 9.10 -4.16
CA GLY A 9 0.53 8.20 -3.06
C GLY A 9 1.05 8.64 -1.69
N ALA A 10 0.68 7.88 -0.66
CA ALA A 10 1.07 8.15 0.73
C ALA A 10 2.38 7.42 1.08
N PRO A 11 3.35 8.08 1.75
CA PRO A 11 4.51 7.39 2.30
C PRO A 11 4.10 6.45 3.44
N ILE A 12 4.88 5.39 3.64
CA ILE A 12 4.76 4.55 4.83
C ILE A 12 5.21 5.38 6.05
N PRO A 13 4.39 5.48 7.13
CA PRO A 13 4.78 6.20 8.33
C PRO A 13 6.11 5.70 8.90
N ALA A 14 6.99 6.62 9.29
CA ALA A 14 8.35 6.28 9.72
C ALA A 14 8.38 5.22 10.84
N HIS A 15 7.49 5.33 11.83
CA HIS A 15 7.43 4.36 12.94
C HIS A 15 6.98 2.96 12.51
N ILE A 16 6.23 2.82 11.40
CA ILE A 16 5.91 1.52 10.78
C ILE A 16 7.11 1.03 10.00
N ALA A 17 7.76 1.93 9.24
CA ALA A 17 8.93 1.59 8.46
C ALA A 17 10.07 1.04 9.32
N ASP A 18 10.31 1.65 10.49
CA ASP A 18 11.30 1.20 11.47
C ASP A 18 11.06 -0.23 11.98
N LYS A 19 9.81 -0.70 12.01
CA LYS A 19 9.47 -2.09 12.40
C LYS A 19 9.76 -3.11 11.30
N LEU A 20 9.91 -2.64 10.06
CA LEU A 20 10.10 -3.47 8.88
C LEU A 20 11.55 -3.45 8.37
N ARG A 21 12.31 -2.38 8.66
CA ARG A 21 13.73 -2.27 8.35
C ARG A 21 14.53 -3.42 8.97
N GLY A 22 15.41 -4.01 8.17
CA GLY A 22 16.28 -5.12 8.57
C GLY A 22 15.58 -6.49 8.68
N ARG A 23 14.27 -6.58 8.40
CA ARG A 23 13.59 -7.86 8.28
C ARG A 23 13.79 -8.45 6.88
N GLU A 24 13.96 -9.76 6.82
CA GLU A 24 14.02 -10.51 5.56
C GLU A 24 12.63 -11.01 5.17
N PHE A 25 12.32 -10.93 3.88
CA PHE A 25 11.08 -11.41 3.29
C PHE A 25 11.40 -12.27 2.07
N LYS A 26 10.78 -13.44 1.95
CA LYS A 26 11.01 -14.36 0.83
C LYS A 26 10.27 -13.92 -0.42
N THR A 27 9.15 -13.22 -0.24
CA THR A 27 8.31 -12.72 -1.33
C THR A 27 7.83 -11.31 -1.02
N PHE A 28 7.37 -10.59 -2.04
CA PHE A 28 6.75 -9.28 -1.83
C PHE A 28 5.39 -9.41 -1.11
N ASP A 29 4.70 -10.55 -1.24
CA ASP A 29 3.44 -10.80 -0.55
C ASP A 29 3.64 -10.92 0.97
N GLU A 30 4.73 -11.58 1.41
CA GLU A 30 5.12 -11.62 2.83
C GLU A 30 5.43 -10.22 3.38
N PHE A 31 6.11 -9.37 2.60
CA PHE A 31 6.34 -7.98 2.98
C PHE A 31 5.01 -7.21 3.10
N ARG A 32 4.12 -7.34 2.10
CA ARG A 32 2.81 -6.70 2.10
C ARG A 32 1.99 -7.11 3.32
N GLU A 33 1.98 -8.41 3.65
CA GLU A 33 1.30 -8.93 4.84
C GLU A 33 1.85 -8.30 6.12
N ALA A 34 3.18 -8.34 6.28
CA ALA A 34 3.84 -7.74 7.44
C ALA A 34 3.56 -6.24 7.57
N LEU A 35 3.53 -5.50 6.46
CA LEU A 35 3.20 -4.08 6.46
C LEU A 35 1.79 -3.84 7.04
N TRP A 36 0.78 -4.56 6.55
CA TRP A 36 -0.59 -4.38 7.05
C TRP A 36 -0.75 -4.84 8.49
N LEU A 37 -0.04 -5.89 8.90
CA LEU A 37 0.01 -6.32 10.30
C LEU A 37 0.62 -5.25 11.20
N GLU A 38 1.74 -4.61 10.83
CA GLU A 38 2.30 -3.52 11.63
C GLU A 38 1.37 -2.31 11.68
N VAL A 39 0.71 -1.96 10.57
CA VAL A 39 -0.33 -0.91 10.54
C VAL A 39 -1.48 -1.25 11.50
N SER A 40 -1.87 -2.51 11.60
CA SER A 40 -2.97 -2.94 12.47
C SER A 40 -2.66 -2.83 13.97
N LYS A 41 -1.37 -2.83 14.34
CA LYS A 41 -0.92 -2.70 15.74
C LYS A 41 -0.90 -1.25 16.20
N ASP A 42 -0.87 -0.29 15.27
CA ASP A 42 -0.96 1.13 15.59
C ASP A 42 -2.43 1.55 15.71
N SER A 43 -2.88 1.90 16.92
CA SER A 43 -4.28 2.24 17.18
C SER A 43 -4.74 3.52 16.48
N VAL A 44 -3.83 4.48 16.24
CA VAL A 44 -4.13 5.75 15.56
C VAL A 44 -4.31 5.51 14.06
N LEU A 45 -3.49 4.67 13.45
CA LEU A 45 -3.65 4.24 12.06
C LEU A 45 -4.87 3.34 11.89
N LEU A 46 -5.07 2.36 12.78
CA LEU A 46 -6.20 1.43 12.71
C LEU A 46 -7.55 2.16 12.82
N ALA A 47 -7.64 3.19 13.67
CA ALA A 47 -8.85 3.98 13.86
C ALA A 47 -9.30 4.75 12.59
N GLN A 48 -8.42 4.93 11.60
CA GLN A 48 -8.76 5.58 10.33
C GLN A 48 -9.52 4.65 9.38
N PHE A 49 -9.52 3.34 9.62
CA PHE A 49 -10.21 2.37 8.78
C PHE A 49 -11.64 2.09 9.27
N ILE A 50 -12.54 1.84 8.32
CA ILE A 50 -13.85 1.22 8.61
C ILE A 50 -13.67 -0.19 9.19
N LYS A 51 -14.69 -0.70 9.92
CA LYS A 51 -14.59 -1.95 10.67
C LYS A 51 -14.16 -3.17 9.83
N SER A 52 -14.67 -3.29 8.60
CA SER A 52 -14.27 -4.37 7.69
C SER A 52 -12.79 -4.29 7.32
N ASN A 53 -12.28 -3.08 7.09
CA ASN A 53 -10.86 -2.87 6.80
C ASN A 53 -9.98 -3.08 8.04
N GLN A 54 -10.45 -2.71 9.24
CA GLN A 54 -9.76 -3.05 10.48
C GLN A 54 -9.55 -4.57 10.59
N ASN A 55 -10.59 -5.37 10.31
CA ASN A 55 -10.49 -6.83 10.31
C ASN A 55 -9.57 -7.37 9.21
N ASN A 56 -9.49 -6.71 8.05
CA ASN A 56 -8.59 -7.11 6.96
C ASN A 56 -7.13 -6.88 7.34
N VAL A 57 -6.79 -5.66 7.79
CA VAL A 57 -5.40 -5.34 8.13
C VAL A 57 -4.91 -6.12 9.34
N SER A 58 -5.78 -6.46 10.30
CA SER A 58 -5.42 -7.32 11.43
C SER A 58 -5.13 -8.77 11.02
N GLN A 59 -5.51 -9.17 9.81
CA GLN A 59 -5.18 -10.46 9.19
C GLN A 59 -4.07 -10.32 8.13
N GLY A 60 -3.42 -9.16 8.02
CA GLY A 60 -2.39 -8.88 7.03
C GLY A 60 -2.91 -8.66 5.60
N TYR A 61 -4.23 -8.56 5.42
CA TYR A 61 -4.82 -8.26 4.12
C TYR A 61 -4.81 -6.77 3.82
N SER A 62 -4.59 -6.43 2.55
CA SER A 62 -4.74 -5.05 2.10
C SER A 62 -6.19 -4.57 2.27
N PRO A 63 -6.42 -3.37 2.82
CA PRO A 63 -7.75 -2.82 2.99
C PRO A 63 -8.34 -2.36 1.65
N TYR A 64 -9.67 -2.34 1.58
CA TYR A 64 -10.40 -1.77 0.45
C TYR A 64 -10.26 -0.25 0.42
N VAL A 65 -10.17 0.32 -0.77
CA VAL A 65 -10.25 1.77 -0.99
C VAL A 65 -11.71 2.23 -1.04
N PRO A 66 -12.01 3.51 -0.84
CA PRO A 66 -13.28 4.11 -1.25
C PRO A 66 -13.55 3.93 -2.76
N GLU A 67 -14.81 3.84 -3.17
CA GLU A 67 -15.21 3.49 -4.55
C GLU A 67 -14.60 4.41 -5.62
N GLU A 68 -14.43 5.69 -5.31
CA GLU A 68 -13.81 6.68 -6.20
C GLU A 68 -12.35 6.35 -6.58
N GLY A 69 -11.69 5.48 -5.79
CA GLY A 69 -10.33 4.99 -6.01
C GLY A 69 -10.24 3.64 -6.71
N TYR A 70 -11.36 3.03 -7.08
CA TYR A 70 -11.35 1.77 -7.84
C TYR A 70 -10.75 1.98 -9.23
N TYR A 71 -10.02 0.97 -9.68
CA TYR A 71 -9.68 0.81 -11.09
C TYR A 71 -10.72 -0.09 -11.75
N TYR A 72 -11.26 0.38 -12.87
CA TYR A 72 -12.21 -0.36 -13.71
C TYR A 72 -11.53 -0.70 -15.03
N GLY A 73 -10.87 -1.86 -15.06
CA GLY A 73 -10.26 -2.39 -16.26
C GLY A 73 -11.23 -3.22 -17.11
N PRO A 74 -10.82 -3.59 -18.33
CA PRO A 74 -11.66 -4.39 -19.23
C PRO A 74 -12.00 -5.78 -18.67
N ASN A 75 -11.11 -6.36 -17.85
CA ASN A 75 -11.22 -7.74 -17.34
C ASN A 75 -11.36 -7.82 -15.82
N GLU A 76 -11.05 -6.76 -15.09
CA GLU A 76 -11.05 -6.78 -13.62
C GLU A 76 -11.36 -5.41 -13.02
N ILE A 77 -11.94 -5.44 -11.82
CA ILE A 77 -12.11 -4.26 -10.98
C ILE A 77 -11.21 -4.43 -9.75
N VAL A 78 -10.21 -3.57 -9.62
CA VAL A 78 -9.27 -3.61 -8.49
C VAL A 78 -9.71 -2.60 -7.44
N LYS A 79 -9.89 -3.10 -6.20
CA LYS A 79 -10.58 -2.37 -5.12
C LYS A 79 -9.76 -2.19 -3.84
N LYS A 80 -8.54 -2.72 -3.79
CA LYS A 80 -7.69 -2.69 -2.58
C LYS A 80 -6.52 -1.74 -2.76
N PHE A 81 -6.06 -1.13 -1.67
CA PHE A 81 -4.84 -0.33 -1.71
C PHE A 81 -3.67 -1.18 -2.24
N GLN A 82 -2.76 -0.54 -2.97
CA GLN A 82 -1.59 -1.16 -3.56
C GLN A 82 -0.31 -0.51 -3.02
N ILE A 83 0.77 -1.27 -3.01
CA ILE A 83 2.12 -0.78 -2.70
C ILE A 83 2.83 -0.55 -4.03
N HIS A 84 3.26 0.68 -4.28
CA HIS A 84 3.92 1.11 -5.50
C HIS A 84 5.38 1.48 -5.24
N HIS A 85 6.30 0.99 -6.07
CA HIS A 85 7.70 1.41 -6.09
C HIS A 85 7.85 2.73 -6.85
N VAL A 86 8.36 3.78 -6.19
CA VAL A 86 8.55 5.11 -6.81
C VAL A 86 9.60 5.07 -7.90
N VAL A 87 10.74 4.44 -7.63
CA VAL A 87 11.76 4.09 -8.61
C VAL A 87 11.54 2.63 -8.99
N ALA A 88 11.27 2.38 -10.27
CA ALA A 88 11.08 1.03 -10.78
C ALA A 88 12.33 0.17 -10.58
N ILE A 89 12.12 -1.14 -10.37
CA ILE A 89 13.21 -2.10 -10.14
C ILE A 89 14.16 -2.13 -11.35
N GLU A 90 13.63 -2.06 -12.57
CA GLU A 90 14.43 -2.00 -13.82
C GLU A 90 15.28 -0.73 -13.95
N HIS A 91 14.97 0.31 -13.17
CA HIS A 91 15.74 1.54 -13.08
C HIS A 91 16.61 1.62 -11.82
N GLY A 92 16.84 0.48 -11.16
CA GLY A 92 17.70 0.38 -9.97
C GLY A 92 17.00 0.67 -8.65
N GLY A 93 15.66 0.77 -8.64
CA GLY A 93 14.90 0.88 -7.40
C GLY A 93 15.01 -0.38 -6.54
N GLY A 94 15.25 -0.20 -5.24
CA GLY A 94 15.33 -1.32 -4.30
C GLY A 94 14.00 -2.06 -4.18
N VAL A 95 14.04 -3.39 -4.28
CA VAL A 95 12.84 -4.25 -4.19
C VAL A 95 12.17 -4.15 -2.81
N TYR A 96 12.97 -4.10 -1.75
CA TYR A 96 12.57 -4.02 -0.34
C TYR A 96 13.04 -2.70 0.32
N ASP A 97 13.23 -1.65 -0.48
CA ASP A 97 13.51 -0.31 0.04
C ASP A 97 12.20 0.35 0.47
N ILE A 98 11.97 0.42 1.78
CA ILE A 98 10.72 0.93 2.33
C ILE A 98 10.48 2.41 2.04
N ASP A 99 11.56 3.18 1.83
CA ASP A 99 11.46 4.60 1.49
C ASP A 99 11.10 4.80 0.01
N ASN A 100 11.35 3.76 -0.82
CA ASN A 100 10.92 3.65 -2.21
C ASN A 100 9.45 3.24 -2.37
N PHE A 101 8.69 3.03 -1.28
CA PHE A 101 7.29 2.62 -1.36
C PHE A 101 6.28 3.75 -1.16
N ARG A 102 5.16 3.65 -1.86
CA ARG A 102 3.97 4.48 -1.67
C ARG A 102 2.73 3.61 -1.63
N ILE A 103 1.80 3.96 -0.74
CA ILE A 103 0.45 3.39 -0.72
C ILE A 103 -0.42 4.21 -1.67
N VAL A 104 -1.01 3.53 -2.65
CA VAL A 104 -1.82 4.14 -3.71
C VAL A 104 -3.18 3.47 -3.83
N THR A 105 -4.16 4.22 -4.32
CA THR A 105 -5.40 3.60 -4.81
C THR A 105 -5.13 2.95 -6.17
N PRO A 106 -5.89 1.91 -6.55
CA PRO A 106 -5.77 1.30 -7.87
C PRO A 106 -5.94 2.30 -9.01
N ARG A 107 -6.87 3.27 -8.87
CA ARG A 107 -7.05 4.36 -9.82
C ARG A 107 -5.78 5.21 -9.99
N LEU A 108 -5.17 5.62 -8.88
CA LEU A 108 -3.93 6.40 -8.94
C LEU A 108 -2.79 5.58 -9.52
N HIS A 109 -2.72 4.29 -9.19
CA HIS A 109 -1.67 3.42 -9.72
C HIS A 109 -1.75 3.27 -11.25
N ASP A 110 -2.96 3.13 -11.80
CA ASP A 110 -3.21 3.17 -13.24
C ASP A 110 -2.78 4.51 -13.86
N GLU A 111 -3.09 5.62 -13.20
CA GLU A 111 -2.68 6.95 -13.66
C GLU A 111 -1.16 7.10 -13.73
N ILE A 112 -0.44 6.67 -12.69
CA ILE A 112 1.03 6.73 -12.61
C ILE A 112 1.69 5.96 -13.75
N HIS A 113 1.14 4.80 -14.12
CA HIS A 113 1.77 3.92 -15.11
C HIS A 113 1.34 4.17 -16.55
N TYR A 114 0.12 4.63 -16.79
CA TYR A 114 -0.47 4.59 -18.14
C TYR A 114 -1.09 5.90 -18.62
N ARG A 115 -1.31 6.89 -17.74
CA ARG A 115 -2.06 8.11 -18.11
C ARG A 115 -1.28 9.41 -17.90
N ARG A 116 -0.02 9.32 -17.48
CA ARG A 116 0.91 10.46 -17.36
C ARG A 116 1.93 10.47 -18.50
#